data_AF-A0A0M4NNV0-F1
#
_entry.id   AF-A0A0M4NNV0-F1
#
_cell.length_a   1.000
_cell.length_b   1.000
_cell.length_c   1.000
_cell.angle_alpha   90.00
_cell.angle_beta   90.00
_cell.angle_gamma   90.00
#
_symmetry.space_group_name_H-M   'P 1'
#
loop_
_entity.id
_entity.type
_entity.pdbx_description
1 polymer ?
#
loop_
_entity_poly.entity_id
_entity_poly.type
_entity_poly.pdbx_seq_one_letter_code
_entity_poly.pdbx_strand_id
1 'polypeptide(L)'
;MQTEDKKYIRVWKKLNVSEISSQLLLIDDLYGTCGNCKHLGLNYTKDKTCPECKTKFRYLATNSKSQTEIAKILIRLEKENLDLILIDRDDFNQSKAKDAIKDLFKPTE
;
A
#
# COMPACT_ATOMS: atom_id res chain seq x y z
N MET A 1 -31.31 -12.23 11.41
CA MET A 1 -30.26 -11.71 10.51
C MET A 1 -28.95 -12.31 10.99
N GLN A 2 -28.38 -13.30 10.27
CA GLN A 2 -27.10 -13.88 10.69
C GLN A 2 -26.01 -12.84 10.41
N THR A 3 -25.36 -12.36 11.46
CA THR A 3 -24.16 -11.52 11.32
C THR A 3 -23.03 -12.38 10.80
N GLU A 4 -22.53 -12.05 9.62
CA GLU A 4 -21.33 -12.66 9.05
C GLU A 4 -20.14 -12.41 10.00
N ASP A 5 -19.59 -13.50 10.55
CA ASP A 5 -18.52 -13.49 11.57
C ASP A 5 -17.13 -13.19 10.96
N LYS A 6 -17.06 -13.05 9.63
CA LYS A 6 -15.85 -12.63 8.94
C LYS A 6 -15.72 -11.11 9.00
N LYS A 7 -14.55 -10.66 9.45
CA LYS A 7 -14.16 -9.25 9.50
C LYS A 7 -12.72 -9.10 8.99
N TYR A 8 -12.42 -7.97 8.39
CA TYR A 8 -11.03 -7.61 8.08
C TYR A 8 -10.33 -7.16 9.36
N ILE A 9 -9.21 -7.80 9.67
CA ILE A 9 -8.42 -7.53 10.88
C ILE A 9 -6.99 -7.23 10.43
N ARG A 10 -6.43 -6.13 10.93
CA ARG A 10 -5.03 -5.79 10.73
C ARG A 10 -4.14 -6.69 11.58
N VAL A 11 -3.10 -7.25 10.97
CA VAL A 11 -2.09 -8.08 11.65
C VAL A 11 -0.71 -7.47 11.47
N TRP A 12 0.07 -7.49 12.55
CA TRP A 12 1.47 -7.04 12.51
C TRP A 12 2.35 -8.15 11.94
N LYS A 13 3.15 -7.81 10.92
CA LYS A 13 4.09 -8.74 10.27
C LYS A 13 5.40 -8.03 9.98
N LYS A 14 6.52 -8.70 10.22
CA LYS A 14 7.85 -8.19 9.83
C LYS A 14 8.00 -8.31 8.32
N LEU A 15 8.27 -7.20 7.64
CA LEU A 15 8.40 -7.10 6.19
C LEU A 15 9.62 -6.24 5.81
N ASN A 16 10.06 -6.35 4.55
CA ASN A 16 11.14 -5.52 4.01
C ASN A 16 10.57 -4.18 3.50
N VAL A 17 10.94 -3.07 4.15
CA VAL A 17 10.42 -1.73 3.83
C VAL A 17 10.82 -1.26 2.43
N SER A 18 12.03 -1.60 1.97
CA SER A 18 12.52 -1.24 0.64
C SER A 18 11.77 -1.99 -0.46
N GLU A 19 11.44 -3.26 -0.22
CA GLU A 19 10.62 -4.04 -1.15
C GLU A 19 9.20 -3.48 -1.24
N ILE A 20 8.56 -3.21 -0.10
CA ILE A 20 7.23 -2.58 -0.08
C ILE A 20 7.28 -1.28 -0.88
N SER A 21 8.27 -0.42 -0.62
CA SER A 21 8.41 0.88 -1.27
C SER A 21 8.50 0.80 -2.79
N SER A 22 9.28 -0.15 -3.31
CA SER A 22 9.51 -0.29 -4.74
C SER A 22 8.33 -0.91 -5.49
N GLN A 23 7.39 -1.56 -4.79
CA GLN A 23 6.23 -2.26 -5.37
C GLN A 23 4.88 -1.72 -4.88
N LEU A 24 4.88 -0.53 -4.27
CA LEU A 24 3.71 0.10 -3.67
C LEU A 24 2.86 0.84 -4.71
N LEU A 25 1.55 0.72 -4.57
CA LEU A 25 0.57 1.61 -5.18
C LEU A 25 -0.13 2.44 -4.08
N LEU A 26 -0.05 3.75 -4.17
CA LEU A 26 -0.73 4.66 -3.24
C LEU A 26 -2.08 5.07 -3.83
N ILE A 27 -3.18 4.67 -3.20
CA ILE A 27 -4.53 4.96 -3.69
C ILE A 27 -5.27 5.93 -2.77
N ASP A 28 -6.29 6.59 -3.32
CA ASP A 28 -7.33 7.24 -2.53
C ASP A 28 -8.58 6.36 -2.49
N ASP A 29 -9.12 6.05 -3.67
CA ASP A 29 -10.14 5.02 -3.91
C ASP A 29 -9.74 4.19 -5.14
N LEU A 30 -10.39 4.35 -6.30
CA LEU A 30 -10.14 3.49 -7.46
C LEU A 30 -8.80 3.77 -8.16
N TYR A 31 -8.31 5.00 -8.03
CA TYR A 31 -7.09 5.46 -8.70
C TYR A 31 -5.99 5.79 -7.69
N GLY A 32 -4.75 5.72 -8.18
CA GLY A 32 -3.58 5.97 -7.38
C GLY A 32 -2.32 6.32 -8.17
N THR A 33 -1.22 6.29 -7.42
CA THR A 33 0.10 6.75 -7.81
C THR A 33 1.13 5.65 -7.57
N CYS A 34 2.03 5.45 -8.53
CA CYS A 34 3.13 4.51 -8.39
C CYS A 34 4.05 4.96 -7.25
N GLY A 35 4.27 4.10 -6.25
CA GLY A 35 5.18 4.36 -5.14
C GLY A 35 6.63 4.53 -5.58
N ASN A 36 7.02 3.87 -6.68
CA ASN A 36 8.37 3.86 -7.22
C ASN A 36 8.68 5.12 -8.07
N CYS A 37 7.97 5.32 -9.20
CA CYS A 37 8.26 6.41 -10.15
C CYS A 37 7.31 7.61 -10.09
N LYS A 38 6.29 7.58 -9.22
CA LYS A 38 5.28 8.65 -9.07
C LYS A 38 4.33 8.85 -10.25
N HIS A 39 4.30 7.93 -11.23
CA HIS A 39 3.26 7.90 -12.26
C HIS A 39 1.84 7.94 -11.65
N LEU A 40 0.99 8.84 -12.12
CA LEU A 40 -0.37 9.10 -11.62
C LEU A 40 -1.43 8.36 -12.45
N GLY A 41 -2.65 8.27 -11.92
CA GLY A 41 -3.82 7.81 -12.67
C GLY A 41 -3.94 6.30 -12.83
N LEU A 42 -3.23 5.52 -12.01
CA LEU A 42 -3.24 4.06 -12.06
C LEU A 42 -4.52 3.52 -11.43
N ASN A 43 -5.25 2.70 -12.15
CA ASN A 43 -6.41 1.98 -11.64
C ASN A 43 -5.95 0.65 -11.02
N TYR A 44 -6.06 0.50 -9.69
CA TYR A 44 -5.47 -0.66 -9.01
C TYR A 44 -6.10 -2.00 -9.37
N THR A 45 -7.29 -2.02 -9.97
CA THR A 45 -7.94 -3.26 -10.39
C THR A 45 -7.52 -3.71 -11.79
N LYS A 46 -7.08 -2.77 -12.63
CA LYS A 46 -6.66 -3.04 -14.02
C LYS A 46 -5.15 -3.03 -14.19
N ASP A 47 -4.48 -2.07 -13.57
CA ASP A 47 -3.06 -1.78 -13.75
C ASP A 47 -2.21 -2.55 -12.74
N LYS A 48 -1.98 -3.83 -13.00
CA LYS A 48 -1.12 -4.70 -12.17
C LYS A 48 0.36 -4.34 -12.26
N THR A 49 0.74 -3.50 -13.22
CA THR A 49 2.11 -3.09 -13.49
C THR A 49 2.12 -1.64 -13.94
N CYS A 50 3.07 -0.86 -13.42
CA CYS A 50 3.23 0.53 -13.82
C CYS A 50 3.62 0.61 -15.32
N PRO A 51 2.90 1.39 -16.15
CA PRO A 51 3.21 1.51 -17.57
C PRO A 51 4.54 2.23 -17.81
N GLU A 52 4.95 3.10 -16.88
CA GLU A 52 6.16 3.91 -16.97
C GLU A 52 7.41 3.14 -16.53
N CYS A 53 7.46 2.69 -15.27
CA CYS A 53 8.66 2.03 -14.70
C CYS A 53 8.60 0.50 -14.66
N LYS A 54 7.54 -0.11 -15.22
CA LYS A 54 7.34 -1.58 -15.29
C LYS A 54 7.34 -2.31 -13.95
N THR A 55 7.22 -1.57 -12.84
CA THR A 55 7.06 -2.14 -11.50
C THR A 55 5.77 -2.95 -11.43
N LYS A 56 5.87 -4.23 -11.04
CA LYS A 56 4.72 -5.05 -10.69
C LYS A 56 4.26 -4.70 -9.28
N PHE A 57 3.00 -4.33 -9.11
CA PHE A 57 2.46 -4.00 -7.81
C PHE A 57 2.17 -5.26 -7.00
N ARG A 58 2.58 -5.25 -5.73
CA ARG A 58 2.24 -6.27 -4.72
C ARG A 58 1.58 -5.68 -3.49
N TYR A 59 1.82 -4.39 -3.25
CA TYR A 59 1.36 -3.69 -2.07
C TYR A 59 0.51 -2.50 -2.50
N LEU A 60 -0.48 -2.21 -1.68
CA LEU A 60 -1.37 -1.07 -1.84
C LEU A 60 -1.49 -0.37 -0.50
N ALA A 61 -1.51 0.96 -0.49
CA ALA A 61 -1.81 1.72 0.72
C ALA A 61 -2.77 2.85 0.38
N THR A 62 -3.69 3.18 1.28
CA THR A 62 -4.69 4.24 1.08
C THR A 62 -4.40 5.46 1.96
N ASN A 63 -4.80 6.66 1.50
CA ASN A 63 -4.90 7.85 2.36
C ASN A 63 -6.07 7.77 3.34
N SER A 64 -7.07 6.91 3.08
CA SER A 64 -8.25 6.83 3.91
C SER A 64 -7.94 6.25 5.29
N LYS A 65 -8.37 6.95 6.34
CA LYS A 65 -8.36 6.46 7.73
C LYS A 65 -9.69 5.84 8.15
N SER A 66 -10.70 5.89 7.28
CA SER A 66 -12.02 5.33 7.55
C SER A 66 -11.98 3.82 7.40
N GLN A 67 -12.31 3.09 8.47
CA GLN A 67 -12.41 1.63 8.41
C GLN A 67 -13.45 1.16 7.38
N THR A 68 -14.52 1.93 7.17
CA THR A 68 -15.54 1.61 6.17
C THR A 68 -14.98 1.68 4.75
N GLU A 69 -14.16 2.70 4.45
CA GLU A 69 -13.54 2.83 3.12
C GLU A 69 -12.46 1.77 2.91
N ILE A 70 -11.65 1.49 3.94
CA ILE A 70 -10.68 0.39 3.93
C ILE A 70 -11.38 -0.95 3.66
N ALA A 71 -12.51 -1.21 4.32
CA ALA A 71 -13.28 -2.42 4.10
C ALA A 71 -13.81 -2.52 2.65
N LYS A 72 -14.26 -1.41 2.05
CA LYS A 72 -14.68 -1.40 0.63
C LYS A 72 -13.54 -1.77 -0.30
N ILE A 73 -12.33 -1.25 -0.06
CA ILE A 73 -11.14 -1.59 -0.84
C ILE A 73 -10.83 -3.09 -0.71
N LEU A 74 -10.79 -3.61 0.53
CA LEU A 74 -10.51 -5.03 0.79
C LEU A 74 -11.55 -5.97 0.15
N ILE A 75 -12.84 -5.61 0.23
CA ILE A 75 -13.92 -6.34 -0.47
C ILE A 75 -13.67 -6.36 -1.98
N ARG A 76 -13.21 -5.24 -2.56
CA ARG A 76 -12.91 -5.17 -3.99
C ARG A 76 -11.72 -6.06 -4.36
N LEU A 77 -10.66 -6.05 -3.55
CA LEU A 77 -9.50 -6.94 -3.75
C LEU A 77 -9.91 -8.41 -3.75
N GLU A 78 -10.76 -8.81 -2.79
CA GLU A 78 -11.26 -10.18 -2.69
C GLU A 78 -12.17 -10.55 -3.87
N LYS A 79 -13.16 -9.69 -4.19
CA LYS A 79 -14.10 -9.94 -5.30
C LYS A 79 -13.42 -10.03 -6.66
N GLU A 80 -12.40 -9.22 -6.90
CA GLU A 80 -11.66 -9.21 -8.16
C GLU A 80 -10.45 -10.15 -8.17
N ASN A 81 -10.26 -10.92 -7.10
CA ASN A 81 -9.14 -11.86 -6.93
C ASN A 81 -7.78 -11.20 -7.20
N LEU A 82 -7.58 -10.01 -6.62
CA LEU A 82 -6.36 -9.22 -6.76
C LEU A 82 -5.36 -9.62 -5.68
N ASP A 83 -4.21 -10.13 -6.11
CA ASP A 83 -3.07 -10.49 -5.26
C ASP A 83 -2.30 -9.22 -4.81
N LEU A 84 -2.98 -8.37 -4.04
CA LEU A 84 -2.43 -7.15 -3.44
C LEU A 84 -2.61 -7.20 -1.93
N ILE A 85 -1.56 -6.80 -1.22
CA ILE A 85 -1.59 -6.68 0.23
C ILE A 85 -1.82 -5.21 0.60
N LEU A 86 -2.90 -4.94 1.32
CA LEU A 86 -3.12 -3.61 1.91
C LEU A 86 -2.14 -3.39 3.06
N ILE A 87 -1.29 -2.38 2.93
CA ILE A 87 -0.38 -1.91 3.95
C ILE A 87 -0.98 -0.67 4.61
N ASP A 88 -0.97 -0.65 5.94
CA ASP A 88 -1.33 0.53 6.70
C ASP A 88 -0.32 1.66 6.42
N ARG A 89 -0.82 2.81 5.98
CA ARG A 89 0.01 3.92 5.55
C ARG A 89 0.80 4.55 6.69
N ASP A 90 0.21 4.62 7.88
CA ASP A 90 0.87 5.22 9.04
C ASP A 90 2.01 4.32 9.52
N ASP A 91 1.80 2.99 9.55
CA ASP A 91 2.87 2.01 9.84
C ASP A 91 4.03 2.11 8.83
N PHE A 92 3.70 2.17 7.54
CA PHE A 92 4.69 2.28 6.48
C PHE A 92 5.52 3.55 6.60
N ASN A 93 4.86 4.71 6.83
CA ASN A 93 5.56 5.98 6.97
C ASN A 93 6.47 6.00 8.21
N GLN A 94 6.00 5.48 9.35
CA GLN A 94 6.80 5.38 10.58
C GLN A 94 8.01 4.46 10.39
N SER A 95 7.87 3.38 9.62
CA SER A 95 8.97 2.46 9.33
C SER A 95 10.12 3.15 8.56
N LYS A 96 9.79 4.13 7.71
CA LYS A 96 10.78 4.91 6.95
C LYS A 96 11.40 6.05 7.74
N ALA A 97 10.63 6.68 8.63
CA ALA A 97 11.08 7.85 9.37
C ALA A 97 12.33 7.55 10.23
N LYS A 98 12.42 6.35 10.80
CA LYS A 98 13.57 5.95 11.62
C LYS A 98 14.87 5.82 10.82
N ASP A 99 14.80 5.49 9.54
CA ASP A 99 15.97 5.34 8.67
C ASP A 99 16.44 6.69 8.14
N ALA A 100 15.51 7.59 7.79
CA ALA A 100 15.84 8.96 7.38
C ALA A 100 16.58 9.74 8.48
N ILE A 101 16.22 9.52 9.75
CA ILE A 101 16.92 10.13 10.88
C ILE A 101 18.36 9.61 10.99
N LYS A 102 18.60 8.31 10.78
CA LYS A 102 19.96 7.73 10.83
C LYS A 102 20.85 8.27 9.72
N ASP A 103 20.32 8.48 8.53
CA ASP A 103 21.08 9.03 7.40
C ASP A 103 21.46 10.50 7.60
N LEU A 104 20.63 11.28 8.31
CA LEU A 104 20.94 12.68 8.67
C LEU A 104 22.11 12.83 9.66
N PHE A 105 22.47 11.78 10.40
CA PHE A 105 23.56 11.79 11.38
C PHE A 105 24.81 11.05 10.91
N LYS A 106 24.92 10.69 9.63
CA LYS A 106 26.18 10.17 9.08
C LYS A 106 27.17 11.32 8.90
N PRO A 107 28.38 11.25 9.49
CA PRO A 107 29.41 12.25 9.25
C PRO A 107 29.73 12.28 7.75
N THR A 108 29.72 13.47 7.16
CA THR A 108 30.32 13.69 5.84
C THR A 108 31.84 13.57 6.01
N GLU A 109 32.43 12.51 5.44
CA GLU A 109 33.88 12.43 5.19
C GLU A 109 34.28 13.35 4.03
#